data_AF-A0A660HW48-F1
#
_entry.id   AF-A0A660HW48-F1
#
_cell.length_a   1.000
_cell.length_b   1.000
_cell.length_c   1.000
_cell.angle_alpha   90.00
_cell.angle_beta   90.00
_cell.angle_gamma   90.00
#
_symmetry.space_group_name_H-M   'P 1'
#
loop_
_entity.id
_entity.type
_entity.pdbx_description
1 polymer ?
#
loop_
_entity_poly.entity_id
_entity_poly.type
_entity_poly.pdbx_seq_one_letter_code
_entity_poly.pdbx_strand_id
1 'polypeptide(L)'
;MSSSAKVIYLHHSTGGVIWDGGVQDTIEKYNADHGTDYSITPLEFPKVSPYGWNNYPYDYWNIWVNHAGPSAYMEEPTLEMLTQTYDVIVWKHCFPVSNIVADTGSPDITSSVKSLENYKLQYNALKEKMHEFPNKRFIVWTGAALVESATNPAEAERAREFANWVKTTWDEPGDNIYVWDFHELETGGGLYLLPENAVSASDSHPNPEFAASVAPLIGQRIIDVIEGRGDN
;
A
#
# COMPACT_ATOMS: atom_id res chain seq x y z
N MET A 1 -0.45 23.74 -9.43
CA MET A 1 -1.16 22.89 -8.46
C MET A 1 -2.53 22.61 -9.02
N SER A 2 -3.03 21.38 -8.87
CA SER A 2 -4.30 20.99 -9.49
C SER A 2 -5.44 21.46 -8.59
N SER A 3 -6.43 22.15 -9.15
CA SER A 3 -7.62 22.56 -8.38
C SER A 3 -8.60 21.41 -8.14
N SER A 4 -8.41 20.28 -8.83
CA SER A 4 -9.18 19.04 -8.66
C SER A 4 -8.31 17.82 -8.91
N ALA A 5 -8.65 16.68 -8.30
CA ALA A 5 -7.95 15.42 -8.50
C ALA A 5 -8.87 14.27 -8.11
N LYS A 6 -8.75 13.13 -8.81
CA LYS A 6 -9.47 11.90 -8.46
C LYS A 6 -8.50 10.87 -7.90
N VAL A 7 -8.76 10.43 -6.67
CA VAL A 7 -7.98 9.42 -5.96
C VAL A 7 -8.78 8.14 -5.87
N ILE A 8 -8.16 7.01 -6.21
CA ILE A 8 -8.65 5.69 -5.80
C ILE A 8 -7.78 5.18 -4.67
N TYR A 9 -8.43 4.70 -3.62
CA TYR A 9 -7.78 4.13 -2.45
C TYR A 9 -8.08 2.64 -2.40
N LEU A 10 -7.11 1.83 -2.81
CA LEU A 10 -7.23 0.37 -2.93
C LEU A 10 -6.91 -0.27 -1.58
N HIS A 11 -7.91 -0.88 -0.96
CA HIS A 11 -7.73 -1.42 0.38
C HIS A 11 -8.65 -2.60 0.69
N HIS A 12 -8.44 -3.18 1.87
CA HIS A 12 -9.38 -3.99 2.65
C HIS A 12 -8.67 -4.31 3.97
N SER A 13 -9.36 -4.95 4.93
CA SER A 13 -8.76 -5.40 6.19
C SER A 13 -7.97 -4.26 6.86
N THR A 14 -6.65 -4.36 7.05
CA THR A 14 -5.78 -3.30 7.62
C THR A 14 -6.08 -1.92 7.05
N GLY A 15 -6.14 -1.78 5.72
CA GLY A 15 -6.39 -0.47 5.10
C GLY A 15 -7.84 0.00 5.24
N GLY A 16 -8.80 -0.91 5.49
CA GLY A 16 -10.18 -0.55 5.85
C GLY A 16 -10.25 0.09 7.23
N VAL A 17 -9.53 -0.47 8.20
CA VAL A 17 -9.45 0.11 9.53
C VAL A 17 -8.85 1.52 9.48
N ILE A 18 -7.77 1.73 8.72
CA ILE A 18 -7.19 3.06 8.56
C ILE A 18 -8.14 4.00 7.80
N TRP A 19 -8.79 3.54 6.74
CA TRP A 19 -9.80 4.32 6.01
C TRP A 19 -10.88 4.88 6.95
N ASP A 20 -11.45 4.00 7.77
CA ASP A 20 -12.49 4.32 8.76
C ASP A 20 -11.98 5.23 9.91
N GLY A 21 -10.66 5.37 10.05
CA GLY A 21 -10.02 6.31 10.98
C GLY A 21 -10.12 7.78 10.58
N GLY A 22 -10.68 8.11 9.39
CA GLY A 22 -10.91 9.49 8.97
C GLY A 22 -10.03 9.95 7.79
N VAL A 23 -9.68 9.04 6.87
CA VAL A 23 -8.94 9.42 5.64
C VAL A 23 -9.76 10.38 4.79
N GLN A 24 -11.04 10.06 4.56
CA GLN A 24 -11.95 10.90 3.78
C GLN A 24 -12.16 12.27 4.43
N ASP A 25 -12.39 12.31 5.75
CA ASP A 25 -12.59 13.54 6.50
C ASP A 25 -11.42 14.53 6.34
N THR A 26 -10.19 14.00 6.25
CA THR A 26 -8.98 14.81 6.04
C THR A 26 -8.99 15.50 4.67
N ILE A 27 -9.38 14.77 3.63
CA ILE A 27 -9.50 15.32 2.26
C ILE A 27 -10.62 16.35 2.19
N GLU A 28 -11.79 16.04 2.77
CA GLU A 28 -12.95 16.95 2.80
C GLU A 28 -12.64 18.24 3.55
N LYS A 29 -11.95 18.14 4.69
CA LYS A 29 -11.48 19.31 5.44
C LYS A 29 -10.53 20.16 4.61
N TYR A 30 -9.55 19.56 3.94
CA TYR A 30 -8.63 20.31 3.10
C TYR A 30 -9.37 21.03 1.96
N ASN A 31 -10.31 20.37 1.31
CA ASN A 31 -11.16 20.97 0.27
C ASN A 31 -11.94 22.17 0.80
N ALA A 32 -12.56 22.06 1.97
CA ALA A 32 -13.30 23.16 2.59
C ALA A 32 -12.39 24.36 2.94
N ASP A 33 -11.20 24.08 3.46
CA ASP A 33 -10.26 25.11 3.92
C ASP A 33 -9.54 25.82 2.74
N HIS A 34 -9.33 25.13 1.61
CA HIS A 34 -8.52 25.61 0.48
C HIS A 34 -9.29 25.85 -0.82
N GLY A 35 -10.58 25.50 -0.88
CA GLY A 35 -11.41 25.64 -2.08
C GLY A 35 -11.00 24.69 -3.21
N THR A 36 -10.49 23.52 -2.87
CA THR A 36 -10.12 22.46 -3.84
C THR A 36 -11.25 21.44 -4.02
N ASP A 37 -11.17 20.66 -5.10
CA ASP A 37 -12.14 19.61 -5.44
C ASP A 37 -11.43 18.26 -5.61
N TYR A 38 -10.83 17.77 -4.52
CA TYR A 38 -10.23 16.43 -4.50
C TYR A 38 -11.28 15.42 -4.10
N SER A 39 -11.47 14.38 -4.92
CA SER A 39 -12.32 13.25 -4.56
C SER A 39 -11.46 12.02 -4.27
N ILE A 40 -11.91 11.24 -3.29
CA ILE A 40 -11.27 9.97 -2.93
C ILE A 40 -12.34 8.88 -2.90
N THR A 41 -12.07 7.77 -3.57
CA THR A 41 -12.99 6.64 -3.67
C THR A 41 -12.32 5.40 -3.09
N PRO A 42 -12.88 4.78 -2.04
CA PRO A 42 -12.40 3.49 -1.56
C PRO A 42 -12.81 2.38 -2.53
N LEU A 43 -11.92 1.40 -2.73
CA LEU A 43 -12.24 0.17 -3.45
C LEU A 43 -11.63 -1.03 -2.73
N GLU A 44 -12.47 -2.03 -2.45
CA GLU A 44 -12.01 -3.33 -1.95
C GLU A 44 -11.10 -4.00 -3.00
N PHE A 45 -9.82 -4.22 -2.69
CA PHE A 45 -8.85 -4.73 -3.66
C PHE A 45 -7.65 -5.48 -3.04
N PRO A 46 -7.35 -6.71 -3.49
CA PRO A 46 -8.22 -7.58 -4.28
C PRO A 46 -9.44 -8.06 -3.46
N LYS A 47 -10.53 -8.35 -4.15
CA LYS A 47 -11.78 -8.85 -3.57
C LYS A 47 -11.64 -10.27 -3.02
N VAL A 48 -12.62 -10.66 -2.20
CA VAL A 48 -12.69 -12.04 -1.64
C VAL A 48 -12.96 -13.05 -2.73
N SER A 49 -13.81 -12.68 -3.66
CA SER A 49 -14.28 -13.52 -4.75
C SER A 49 -14.44 -12.65 -5.98
N PRO A 50 -14.02 -13.14 -7.16
CA PRO A 50 -13.42 -14.45 -7.40
C PRO A 50 -11.92 -14.55 -7.12
N TYR A 51 -11.26 -13.49 -6.61
CA TYR A 51 -9.80 -13.45 -6.49
C TYR A 51 -9.23 -14.21 -5.28
N GLY A 52 -9.59 -13.83 -4.04
CA GLY A 52 -9.20 -14.58 -2.83
C GLY A 52 -8.59 -13.79 -1.65
N TRP A 53 -8.67 -12.46 -1.62
CA TRP A 53 -8.30 -11.61 -0.45
C TRP A 53 -6.82 -11.67 0.03
N ASN A 54 -5.89 -12.20 -0.78
CA ASN A 54 -4.51 -12.45 -0.39
C ASN A 54 -3.68 -11.17 -0.10
N ASN A 55 -3.74 -10.17 -0.99
CA ASN A 55 -3.24 -8.80 -0.83
C ASN A 55 -1.78 -8.63 -0.37
N TYR A 56 -0.86 -9.23 -1.12
CA TYR A 56 0.59 -9.04 -1.00
C TYR A 56 1.24 -8.81 -2.39
N PRO A 57 2.56 -8.59 -2.51
CA PRO A 57 3.20 -8.14 -3.75
C PRO A 57 2.85 -8.95 -5.01
N TYR A 58 2.82 -10.28 -4.89
CA TYR A 58 2.43 -11.20 -5.97
C TYR A 58 1.06 -10.85 -6.56
N ASP A 59 0.08 -10.47 -5.73
CA ASP A 59 -1.28 -10.25 -6.21
C ASP A 59 -1.37 -9.02 -7.10
N TYR A 60 -0.73 -7.93 -6.67
CA TYR A 60 -0.63 -6.71 -7.47
C TYR A 60 0.15 -6.97 -8.76
N TRP A 61 1.29 -7.67 -8.69
CA TRP A 61 2.05 -8.06 -9.87
C TRP A 61 1.18 -8.92 -10.82
N ASN A 62 0.44 -9.89 -10.28
CA ASN A 62 -0.35 -10.81 -11.09
C ASN A 62 -1.50 -10.09 -11.81
N ILE A 63 -2.16 -9.12 -11.16
CA ILE A 63 -3.25 -8.34 -11.77
C ILE A 63 -2.68 -7.28 -12.73
N TRP A 64 -1.67 -6.53 -12.33
CA TRP A 64 -1.23 -5.32 -13.05
C TRP A 64 -0.13 -5.55 -14.07
N VAL A 65 0.65 -6.63 -13.93
CA VAL A 65 1.76 -6.95 -14.83
C VAL A 65 1.45 -8.22 -15.62
N ASN A 66 1.19 -9.34 -14.95
CA ASN A 66 0.97 -10.63 -15.63
C ASN A 66 -0.33 -10.64 -16.46
N HIS A 67 -1.38 -10.00 -15.96
CA HIS A 67 -2.67 -9.83 -16.64
C HIS A 67 -2.96 -8.38 -17.02
N ALA A 68 -1.92 -7.59 -17.31
CA ALA A 68 -2.04 -6.23 -17.79
C ALA A 68 -2.93 -6.12 -19.04
N GLY A 69 -3.54 -4.96 -19.23
CA GLY A 69 -4.33 -4.66 -20.42
C GLY A 69 -5.72 -4.10 -20.11
N PRO A 70 -6.58 -3.95 -21.12
CA PRO A 70 -7.83 -3.19 -20.99
C PRO A 70 -8.98 -3.98 -20.35
N SER A 71 -8.74 -5.18 -19.82
CA SER A 71 -9.76 -6.09 -19.29
C SER A 71 -9.44 -6.49 -17.87
N ALA A 72 -10.46 -6.53 -17.02
CA ALA A 72 -10.31 -6.95 -15.64
C ALA A 72 -9.85 -8.41 -15.54
N TYR A 73 -8.97 -8.69 -14.58
CA TYR A 73 -8.55 -10.05 -14.25
C TYR A 73 -9.31 -10.49 -13.00
N MET A 74 -10.12 -11.56 -13.10
CA MET A 74 -10.94 -12.03 -11.97
C MET A 74 -11.76 -10.89 -11.33
N GLU A 75 -12.36 -10.02 -12.16
CA GLU A 75 -13.10 -8.81 -11.75
C GLU A 75 -12.27 -7.71 -11.05
N GLU A 76 -10.96 -7.86 -10.96
CA GLU A 76 -10.05 -6.83 -10.48
C GLU A 76 -9.63 -5.89 -11.62
N PRO A 77 -9.68 -4.56 -11.41
CA PRO A 77 -9.23 -3.62 -12.43
C PRO A 77 -7.70 -3.65 -12.59
N THR A 78 -7.25 -3.58 -13.84
CA THR A 78 -5.85 -3.36 -14.19
C THR A 78 -5.45 -1.89 -14.03
N LEU A 79 -4.15 -1.60 -14.10
CA LEU A 79 -3.69 -0.20 -14.10
C LEU A 79 -4.20 0.57 -15.33
N GLU A 80 -4.34 -0.05 -16.49
CA GLU A 80 -4.91 0.59 -17.68
C GLU A 80 -6.35 1.05 -17.46
N MET A 81 -7.13 0.31 -16.68
CA MET A 81 -8.50 0.69 -16.33
C MET A 81 -8.52 1.80 -15.29
N LEU A 82 -7.72 1.68 -14.22
CA LEU A 82 -7.70 2.66 -13.13
C LEU A 82 -7.20 4.04 -13.62
N THR A 83 -6.13 4.05 -14.41
CA THR A 83 -5.49 5.29 -14.86
C THR A 83 -6.32 6.09 -15.89
N GLN A 84 -7.35 5.50 -16.49
CA GLN A 84 -8.33 6.24 -17.30
C GLN A 84 -9.20 7.18 -16.47
N THR A 85 -9.40 6.87 -15.18
CA THR A 85 -10.33 7.60 -14.31
C THR A 85 -9.63 8.39 -13.22
N TYR A 86 -8.60 7.81 -12.61
CA TYR A 86 -7.96 8.35 -11.42
C TYR A 86 -6.62 9.00 -11.75
N ASP A 87 -6.27 10.05 -11.01
CA ASP A 87 -5.01 10.78 -11.10
C ASP A 87 -3.99 10.26 -10.08
N VAL A 88 -4.49 9.80 -8.93
CA VAL A 88 -3.69 9.19 -7.86
C VAL A 88 -4.26 7.80 -7.53
N ILE A 89 -3.40 6.79 -7.46
CA ILE A 89 -3.74 5.42 -7.09
C ILE A 89 -2.97 5.06 -5.81
N VAL A 90 -3.69 4.91 -4.70
CA VAL A 90 -3.13 4.46 -3.42
C VAL A 90 -3.30 2.95 -3.31
N TRP A 91 -2.23 2.22 -2.98
CA TRP A 91 -2.26 0.77 -2.81
C TRP A 91 -1.38 0.31 -1.64
N LYS A 92 -1.69 -0.87 -1.10
CA LYS A 92 -1.11 -1.39 0.15
C LYS A 92 -1.22 -2.90 0.23
N HIS A 93 -0.56 -3.49 1.22
CA HIS A 93 -0.70 -4.91 1.55
C HIS A 93 -1.36 -5.13 2.92
N CYS A 94 -1.96 -6.30 3.14
CA CYS A 94 -2.41 -6.73 4.47
C CYS A 94 -1.25 -7.36 5.25
N PHE A 95 -1.40 -7.50 6.57
CA PHE A 95 -0.38 -8.08 7.44
C PHE A 95 0.18 -9.46 7.01
N PRO A 96 -0.51 -10.33 6.23
CA PRO A 96 0.12 -11.56 5.75
C PRO A 96 1.35 -11.34 4.86
N VAL A 97 1.56 -10.12 4.33
CA VAL A 97 2.79 -9.73 3.62
C VAL A 97 4.04 -9.91 4.47
N SER A 98 3.92 -9.83 5.79
CA SER A 98 5.06 -9.92 6.71
C SER A 98 5.47 -11.35 7.05
N ASN A 99 4.77 -12.38 6.54
CA ASN A 99 5.19 -13.78 6.66
C ASN A 99 6.30 -14.11 5.64
N ILE A 100 7.43 -13.40 5.72
CA ILE A 100 8.52 -13.49 4.73
C ILE A 100 9.49 -14.62 5.10
N VAL A 101 9.41 -15.72 4.37
CA VAL A 101 10.26 -16.89 4.54
C VAL A 101 11.68 -16.65 4.00
N ALA A 102 12.60 -17.56 4.33
CA ALA A 102 13.97 -17.49 3.83
C ALA A 102 14.04 -17.61 2.31
N ASP A 103 14.93 -16.83 1.70
CA ASP A 103 15.24 -16.96 0.28
C ASP A 103 15.81 -18.34 -0.03
N THR A 104 15.51 -18.82 -1.24
CA THR A 104 16.01 -20.10 -1.75
C THR A 104 17.28 -19.90 -2.60
N GLY A 105 17.56 -18.66 -3.01
CA GLY A 105 18.61 -18.32 -3.98
C GLY A 105 18.19 -18.63 -5.43
N SER A 106 16.90 -18.84 -5.67
CA SER A 106 16.31 -19.11 -6.99
C SER A 106 15.00 -18.34 -7.12
N PRO A 107 15.06 -16.99 -7.20
CA PRO A 107 13.86 -16.17 -7.23
C PRO A 107 13.03 -16.45 -8.48
N ASP A 108 11.72 -16.41 -8.32
CA ASP A 108 10.74 -16.57 -9.38
C ASP A 108 9.63 -15.54 -9.19
N ILE A 109 9.56 -14.59 -10.12
CA ILE A 109 8.55 -13.51 -10.09
C ILE A 109 7.12 -14.06 -10.11
N THR A 110 6.91 -15.24 -10.71
CA THR A 110 5.61 -15.91 -10.82
C THR A 110 5.26 -16.73 -9.58
N SER A 111 6.14 -16.78 -8.59
CA SER A 111 5.91 -17.50 -7.34
C SER A 111 5.13 -16.66 -6.33
N SER A 112 4.11 -17.27 -5.73
CA SER A 112 3.36 -16.70 -4.59
C SER A 112 4.07 -16.87 -3.25
N VAL A 113 5.25 -17.52 -3.23
CA VAL A 113 6.08 -17.64 -2.03
C VAL A 113 6.54 -16.26 -1.59
N LYS A 114 6.23 -15.93 -0.34
CA LYS A 114 6.59 -14.66 0.30
C LYS A 114 8.06 -14.70 0.74
N SER A 115 8.96 -14.37 -0.17
CA SER A 115 10.40 -14.25 0.11
C SER A 115 10.88 -12.86 -0.31
N LEU A 116 12.00 -12.42 0.25
CA LEU A 116 12.59 -11.12 -0.10
C LEU A 116 12.95 -11.09 -1.60
N GLU A 117 13.52 -12.19 -2.09
CA GLU A 117 13.95 -12.30 -3.48
C GLU A 117 12.77 -12.21 -4.47
N ASN A 118 11.63 -12.83 -4.17
CA ASN A 118 10.44 -12.75 -5.03
C ASN A 118 9.75 -11.38 -4.94
N TYR A 119 9.63 -10.84 -3.72
CA TYR A 119 9.01 -9.54 -3.50
C TYR A 119 9.76 -8.42 -4.22
N LYS A 120 11.09 -8.43 -4.19
CA LYS A 120 11.92 -7.46 -4.91
C LYS A 120 11.72 -7.56 -6.43
N LEU A 121 11.62 -8.78 -7.00
CA LEU A 121 11.29 -8.95 -8.43
C LEU A 121 9.91 -8.39 -8.78
N GLN A 122 8.90 -8.69 -7.95
CA GLN A 122 7.52 -8.25 -8.17
C GLN A 122 7.40 -6.73 -8.05
N TYR A 123 8.02 -6.11 -7.04
CA TYR A 123 8.05 -4.66 -6.87
C TYR A 123 8.77 -3.94 -8.02
N ASN A 124 9.87 -4.49 -8.53
CA ASN A 124 10.56 -3.89 -9.66
C ASN A 124 9.71 -3.93 -10.94
N ALA A 125 9.04 -5.04 -11.22
CA ALA A 125 8.12 -5.11 -12.37
C ALA A 125 6.88 -4.21 -12.19
N LEU A 126 6.37 -4.07 -10.96
CA LEU A 126 5.32 -3.11 -10.64
C LEU A 126 5.77 -1.66 -10.87
N LYS A 127 7.01 -1.33 -10.49
CA LYS A 127 7.61 -0.02 -10.74
C LYS A 127 7.70 0.29 -12.23
N GLU A 128 8.27 -0.63 -13.01
CA GLU A 128 8.31 -0.52 -14.47
C GLU A 128 6.91 -0.31 -15.07
N LYS A 129 5.91 -1.04 -14.57
CA LYS A 129 4.53 -0.90 -15.04
C LYS A 129 3.91 0.46 -14.69
N MET A 130 4.14 0.97 -13.49
CA MET A 130 3.65 2.29 -13.07
C MET A 130 4.31 3.43 -13.85
N HIS A 131 5.56 3.25 -14.28
CA HIS A 131 6.28 4.20 -15.14
C HIS A 131 5.70 4.31 -16.55
N GLU A 132 4.91 3.34 -17.02
CA GLU A 132 4.15 3.46 -18.28
C GLU A 132 3.05 4.54 -18.20
N PHE A 133 2.71 5.02 -17.00
CA PHE A 133 1.69 6.04 -16.76
C PHE A 133 2.30 7.32 -16.14
N PRO A 134 3.22 8.02 -16.82
CA PRO A 134 4.02 9.10 -16.22
C PRO A 134 3.22 10.33 -15.78
N ASN A 135 1.98 10.49 -16.28
CA ASN A 135 1.08 11.58 -15.89
C ASN A 135 0.21 11.21 -14.67
N LYS A 136 0.39 10.03 -14.10
CA LYS A 136 -0.36 9.50 -12.96
C LYS A 136 0.57 9.33 -11.78
N ARG A 137 0.02 9.44 -10.58
CA ARG A 137 0.77 9.31 -9.34
C ARG A 137 0.33 8.06 -8.58
N PHE A 138 1.28 7.41 -7.94
CA PHE A 138 1.05 6.19 -7.16
C PHE A 138 1.53 6.43 -5.74
N ILE A 139 0.76 5.97 -4.76
CA ILE A 139 1.18 5.97 -3.36
C ILE A 139 1.15 4.54 -2.86
N VAL A 140 2.29 4.03 -2.39
CA VAL A 140 2.39 2.67 -1.85
C VAL A 140 2.69 2.72 -0.36
N TRP A 141 2.07 1.81 0.39
CA TRP A 141 2.41 1.60 1.80
C TRP A 141 3.55 0.61 1.91
N THR A 142 4.50 0.86 2.82
CA THR A 142 5.30 -0.26 3.35
C THR A 142 4.37 -1.30 3.98
N GLY A 143 4.73 -2.59 3.87
CA GLY A 143 3.85 -3.69 4.30
C GLY A 143 3.50 -3.65 5.79
N ALA A 144 2.27 -4.01 6.13
CA ALA A 144 1.80 -4.06 7.51
C ALA A 144 2.48 -5.17 8.33
N ALA A 145 2.88 -4.88 9.55
CA ALA A 145 3.54 -5.77 10.48
C ALA A 145 2.57 -6.78 11.13
N LEU A 146 3.13 -7.86 11.64
CA LEU A 146 2.42 -8.84 12.46
C LEU A 146 2.64 -8.54 13.94
N VAL A 147 1.67 -8.89 14.78
CA VAL A 147 1.91 -8.99 16.23
C VAL A 147 2.90 -10.11 16.52
N GLU A 148 3.66 -9.98 17.60
CA GLU A 148 4.72 -10.94 17.97
C GLU A 148 4.21 -12.40 18.05
N SER A 149 2.98 -12.62 18.53
CA SER A 149 2.44 -13.98 18.66
C SER A 149 2.06 -14.66 17.33
N ALA A 150 1.97 -13.88 16.24
CA ALA A 150 1.55 -14.32 14.91
C ALA A 150 2.71 -14.51 13.93
N THR A 151 3.96 -14.31 14.39
CA THR A 151 5.15 -14.44 13.56
C THR A 151 6.31 -15.03 14.36
N ASN A 152 7.50 -15.06 13.77
CA ASN A 152 8.75 -15.38 14.45
C ASN A 152 9.80 -14.30 14.15
N PRO A 153 10.86 -14.16 14.98
CA PRO A 153 11.86 -13.10 14.81
C PRO A 153 12.46 -13.06 13.40
N ALA A 154 12.77 -14.22 12.81
CA ALA A 154 13.41 -14.27 11.50
C ALA A 154 12.50 -13.76 10.37
N GLU A 155 11.20 -14.06 10.40
CA GLU A 155 10.24 -13.51 9.43
C GLU A 155 10.01 -12.01 9.66
N ALA A 156 9.88 -11.59 10.92
CA ALA A 156 9.72 -10.18 11.27
C ALA A 156 10.95 -9.33 10.89
N GLU A 157 12.16 -9.88 11.05
CA GLU A 157 13.39 -9.25 10.57
C GLU A 157 13.36 -9.02 9.06
N ARG A 158 12.90 -10.02 8.29
CA ARG A 158 12.77 -9.90 6.83
C ARG A 158 11.65 -8.95 6.43
N ALA A 159 10.54 -8.91 7.15
CA ALA A 159 9.48 -7.92 6.95
C ALA A 159 10.02 -6.49 7.13
N ARG A 160 10.76 -6.24 8.21
CA ARG A 160 11.45 -4.96 8.43
C ARG A 160 12.50 -4.68 7.36
N GLU A 161 13.27 -5.69 6.94
CA GLU A 161 14.23 -5.54 5.83
C GLU A 161 13.51 -5.12 4.53
N PHE A 162 12.38 -5.74 4.23
CA PHE A 162 11.59 -5.40 3.05
C PHE A 162 11.04 -3.98 3.12
N ALA A 163 10.43 -3.59 4.24
CA ALA A 163 9.95 -2.21 4.44
C ALA A 163 11.08 -1.18 4.31
N ASN A 164 12.25 -1.47 4.88
CA ASN A 164 13.44 -0.64 4.73
C ASN A 164 13.90 -0.56 3.27
N TRP A 165 13.99 -1.68 2.57
CA TRP A 165 14.35 -1.69 1.14
C TRP A 165 13.38 -0.88 0.29
N VAL A 166 12.07 -0.96 0.56
CA VAL A 166 11.05 -0.16 -0.13
C VAL A 166 11.34 1.34 0.05
N LYS A 167 11.56 1.82 1.27
CA LYS A 167 11.74 3.25 1.54
C LYS A 167 13.14 3.81 1.24
N THR A 168 14.18 2.98 1.23
CA THR A 168 15.57 3.47 1.04
C THR A 168 16.18 3.13 -0.31
N THR A 169 15.66 2.13 -1.02
CA THR A 169 16.26 1.63 -2.26
C THR A 169 15.29 1.64 -3.42
N TRP A 170 14.03 1.26 -3.20
CA TRP A 170 13.04 1.21 -4.26
C TRP A 170 12.37 2.58 -4.51
N ASP A 171 12.17 3.36 -3.45
CA ASP A 171 11.72 4.76 -3.53
C ASP A 171 12.80 5.66 -4.17
N GLU A 172 12.38 6.52 -5.09
CA GLU A 172 13.28 7.42 -5.83
C GLU A 172 12.71 8.85 -5.85
N PRO A 173 13.47 9.87 -5.44
CA PRO A 173 13.01 11.26 -5.50
C PRO A 173 12.70 11.71 -6.93
N GLY A 174 11.61 12.43 -7.12
CA GLY A 174 11.17 12.93 -8.42
C GLY A 174 10.51 11.88 -9.30
N ASP A 175 10.20 10.70 -8.76
CA ASP A 175 9.42 9.66 -9.41
C ASP A 175 7.91 10.00 -9.40
N ASN A 176 7.11 9.24 -10.14
CA ASN A 176 5.64 9.28 -10.07
C ASN A 176 5.06 8.31 -9.03
N ILE A 177 5.93 7.65 -8.26
CA ILE A 177 5.60 6.69 -7.21
C ILE A 177 6.13 7.26 -5.89
N TYR A 178 5.28 7.25 -4.86
CA TYR A 178 5.58 7.81 -3.55
C TYR A 178 5.33 6.78 -2.46
N VAL A 179 6.27 6.62 -1.53
CA VAL A 179 6.11 5.71 -0.38
C VAL A 179 5.43 6.41 0.80
N TRP A 180 4.62 5.67 1.55
CA TRP A 180 4.15 6.00 2.90
C TRP A 180 4.58 4.89 3.86
N ASP A 181 5.43 5.23 4.84
CA ASP A 181 6.06 4.26 5.76
C ASP A 181 5.12 3.86 6.91
N PHE A 182 4.06 3.14 6.57
CA PHE A 182 3.10 2.59 7.53
C PHE A 182 3.74 1.64 8.55
N HIS A 183 4.76 0.88 8.13
CA HIS A 183 5.45 -0.08 8.99
C HIS A 183 6.17 0.64 10.14
N GLU A 184 6.84 1.76 9.86
CA GLU A 184 7.44 2.59 10.92
C GLU A 184 6.39 3.11 11.90
N LEU A 185 5.23 3.59 11.41
CA LEU A 185 4.17 4.13 12.26
C LEU A 185 3.63 3.09 13.25
N GLU A 186 3.43 1.85 12.80
CA GLU A 186 2.80 0.82 13.62
C GLU A 186 3.78 0.09 14.54
N THR A 187 5.08 0.08 14.20
CA THR A 187 6.13 -0.64 14.93
C THR A 187 7.05 0.26 15.75
N GLY A 188 7.08 1.58 15.50
CA GLY A 188 8.07 2.49 16.07
C GLY A 188 9.52 2.12 15.76
N GLY A 189 9.75 1.49 14.59
CA GLY A 189 11.06 0.98 14.16
C GLY A 189 11.40 -0.42 14.70
N GLY A 190 10.47 -1.03 15.46
CA GLY A 190 10.58 -2.39 15.98
C GLY A 190 10.38 -3.49 14.92
N LEU A 191 10.28 -4.73 15.40
CA LEU A 191 10.04 -5.91 14.55
C LEU A 191 8.56 -6.24 14.39
N TYR A 192 7.74 -5.85 15.35
CA TYR A 192 6.35 -6.28 15.46
C TYR A 192 5.42 -5.08 15.54
N LEU A 193 4.16 -5.28 15.16
CA LEU A 193 3.09 -4.35 15.47
C LEU A 193 3.04 -4.14 17.00
N LEU A 194 3.13 -2.88 17.43
CA LEU A 194 3.11 -2.54 18.85
C LEU A 194 1.79 -2.97 19.50
N PRO A 195 1.80 -3.56 20.71
CA PRO A 195 0.58 -4.00 21.38
C PRO A 195 -0.47 -2.88 21.57
N GLU A 196 -0.03 -1.66 21.83
CA GLU A 196 -0.90 -0.47 21.94
C GLU A 196 -1.53 -0.03 20.61
N ASN A 197 -1.01 -0.50 19.47
CA ASN A 197 -1.51 -0.22 18.13
C ASN A 197 -2.36 -1.36 17.57
N ALA A 198 -2.30 -2.56 18.16
CA ALA A 198 -3.02 -3.76 17.69
C ALA A 198 -4.42 -3.87 18.30
N VAL A 199 -5.33 -4.56 17.60
CA VAL A 199 -6.63 -4.99 18.15
C VAL A 199 -6.45 -5.92 19.34
N SER A 200 -5.51 -6.85 19.26
CA SER A 200 -5.16 -7.74 20.37
C SER A 200 -3.80 -8.40 20.16
N ALA A 201 -3.30 -9.10 21.18
CA ALA A 201 -2.05 -9.84 21.09
C ALA A 201 -2.03 -10.92 20.00
N SER A 202 -3.18 -11.36 19.46
CA SER A 202 -3.31 -12.38 18.41
C SER A 202 -3.96 -11.87 17.13
N ASP A 203 -4.26 -10.57 17.05
CA ASP A 203 -4.90 -9.96 15.89
C ASP A 203 -4.03 -8.81 15.38
N SER A 204 -3.46 -9.00 14.18
CA SER A 204 -2.56 -8.03 13.54
C SER A 204 -3.28 -6.90 12.81
N HIS A 205 -4.60 -6.76 13.00
CA HIS A 205 -5.27 -5.53 12.60
C HIS A 205 -4.88 -4.38 13.54
N PRO A 206 -4.73 -3.16 13.01
CA PRO A 206 -4.59 -1.99 13.86
C PRO A 206 -5.88 -1.72 14.63
N ASN A 207 -5.80 -1.17 15.83
CA ASN A 207 -6.97 -0.77 16.61
C ASN A 207 -7.52 0.60 16.17
N PRO A 208 -8.77 0.95 16.55
CA PRO A 208 -9.39 2.20 16.16
C PRO A 208 -8.62 3.45 16.62
N GLU A 209 -7.99 3.42 17.79
CA GLU A 209 -7.22 4.54 18.32
C GLU A 209 -5.99 4.86 17.45
N PHE A 210 -5.21 3.83 17.11
CA PHE A 210 -4.09 3.98 16.20
C PHE A 210 -4.55 4.40 14.81
N ALA A 211 -5.62 3.78 14.29
CA ALA A 211 -6.20 4.15 13.00
C ALA A 211 -6.58 5.63 12.92
N ALA A 212 -7.29 6.14 13.93
CA ALA A 212 -7.66 7.55 14.01
C ALA A 212 -6.44 8.49 14.10
N SER A 213 -5.32 8.01 14.64
CA SER A 213 -4.08 8.79 14.72
C SER A 213 -3.31 8.88 13.40
N VAL A 214 -3.34 7.82 12.57
CA VAL A 214 -2.58 7.74 11.32
C VAL A 214 -3.39 8.03 10.06
N ALA A 215 -4.71 7.92 10.12
CA ALA A 215 -5.59 8.24 8.99
C ALA A 215 -5.40 9.68 8.48
N PRO A 216 -5.27 10.71 9.36
CA PRO A 216 -4.93 12.05 8.90
C PRO A 216 -3.55 12.15 8.23
N LEU A 217 -2.60 11.30 8.60
CA LEU A 217 -1.24 11.31 8.03
C LEU A 217 -1.24 10.80 6.58
N ILE A 218 -1.95 9.71 6.28
CA ILE A 218 -2.10 9.26 4.88
C ILE A 218 -2.97 10.23 4.08
N GLY A 219 -4.01 10.81 4.69
CA GLY A 219 -4.79 11.87 4.04
C GLY A 219 -3.92 13.06 3.63
N GLN A 220 -3.05 13.52 4.54
CA GLN A 220 -2.08 14.56 4.27
C GLN A 220 -1.07 14.15 3.20
N ARG A 221 -0.55 12.91 3.25
CA ARG A 221 0.36 12.37 2.21
C ARG A 221 -0.27 12.40 0.82
N ILE A 222 -1.55 12.02 0.71
CA ILE A 222 -2.30 12.11 -0.55
C ILE A 222 -2.39 13.55 -1.05
N ILE A 223 -2.71 14.50 -0.16
CA ILE A 223 -2.77 15.93 -0.49
C ILE A 223 -1.41 16.44 -0.97
N ASP A 224 -0.32 16.10 -0.27
CA ASP A 224 1.02 16.54 -0.64
C ASP A 224 1.45 15.97 -1.99
N VAL A 225 1.10 14.71 -2.27
CA VAL A 225 1.31 14.11 -3.59
C VAL A 225 0.49 14.83 -4.66
N ILE A 226 -0.79 15.15 -4.44
CA ILE A 226 -1.64 15.93 -5.38
C ILE A 226 -1.03 17.32 -5.67
N GLU A 227 -0.48 17.94 -4.64
CA GLU A 227 0.03 19.30 -4.72
C GLU A 227 1.49 19.41 -5.18
N GLY A 228 2.12 18.27 -5.52
CA GLY A 228 3.50 18.23 -6.01
C GLY A 228 4.55 18.43 -4.92
N ARG A 229 4.22 18.08 -3.67
CA ARG A 229 5.11 18.07 -2.51
C ARG A 229 5.46 16.66 -2.03
N GLY A 230 5.16 15.63 -2.82
CA GLY A 230 5.30 14.21 -2.44
C GLY A 230 6.74 13.72 -2.19
N ASP A 231 7.77 14.45 -2.62
CA ASP A 231 9.17 14.09 -2.32
C ASP A 231 9.64 14.58 -0.93
N ASN A 232 8.81 15.36 -0.22
CA ASN A 232 9.12 15.87 1.13
C ASN A 232 8.56 14.98 2.24
#